data_AF-D5WJQ6-F1
#
_entry.id   AF-D5WJQ6-F1
#
_cell.length_a   1.000
_cell.length_b   1.000
_cell.length_c   1.000
_cell.angle_alpha   90.00
_cell.angle_beta   90.00
_cell.angle_gamma   90.00
#
_symmetry.space_group_name_H-M   'P 1'
#
loop_
_entity.id
_entity.type
_entity.pdbx_description
1 polymer ?
#
loop_
_entity_poly.entity_id
_entity_poly.type
_entity_poly.pdbx_seq_one_letter_code
_entity_poly.pdbx_strand_id
1 'polypeptide(L)'
;MSDVEPNAQNDPIEHVVLLLMENHSFDQMLGCLDAVHDNLDGVRNAAGKSNADGQGHTFYPRATRERQMKQDPNHEHKAVMDQIAADNGGFVRSFVNDYPKSSLAARQDVMGYYPLGFLPALHTLGSQFTVCDRWFSSLPGPTWPNRFFALTGTSKGEIDMPSGLDGLNPRWYTEQDQDTIFDRLNAARKTWSVYFYDFPASLLLKNQRRAENLANYRSFDKFFEDAAGPASQFPQFVLIEPKYFGEAQNDDHPPHNIMKAEKLIADTYNALRSNPALWERTLLVVLYDEHGGFYDHVSPPADAVAPDDHTTSFDFKRLGVRVPAILVSPWCEAGACNERFDHCSLLKYLCDKWQMPPLGKRTAASANLGVAIRRDGVARSDTPPFIRVPNQSLIAEHVELERKSSNGNQHGLHHFADFLHAELDRLAAEAVEGAAQLARTGNAWVRFKSALGSLMMSLGQWLSKDFYDARDQRDARTSQAFTRLRQSVRDATPGIARSDAPATATPSPVSPVAEK
;
A
#
# COMPACT_ATOMS: atom_id res chain seq x y z
N MET A 1 33.24 24.93 -17.06
CA MET A 1 33.60 23.50 -16.91
C MET A 1 33.00 23.08 -15.60
N SER A 2 31.94 22.27 -15.68
CA SER A 2 31.06 21.88 -14.58
C SER A 2 31.79 20.94 -13.63
N ASP A 3 31.69 21.22 -12.32
CA ASP A 3 31.96 20.25 -11.26
C ASP A 3 30.91 19.14 -11.36
N VAL A 4 31.24 18.13 -12.17
CA VAL A 4 30.52 16.86 -12.21
C VAL A 4 30.93 16.11 -10.95
N GLU A 5 29.99 15.82 -10.05
CA GLU A 5 30.20 14.77 -9.06
C GLU A 5 30.57 13.48 -9.82
N PRO A 6 31.73 12.85 -9.55
CA PRO A 6 32.22 11.65 -10.26
C PRO A 6 31.32 10.39 -10.16
N ASN A 7 30.11 10.53 -9.62
CA ASN A 7 29.37 9.47 -8.94
C ASN A 7 28.40 8.68 -9.83
N ALA A 8 27.98 9.15 -11.01
CA ALA A 8 26.98 8.42 -11.81
C ALA A 8 27.56 7.27 -12.66
N GLN A 9 28.89 7.24 -12.89
CA GLN A 9 29.48 6.44 -13.96
C GLN A 9 29.81 4.98 -13.58
N ASN A 10 29.71 4.61 -12.30
CA ASN A 10 30.04 3.27 -11.77
C ASN A 10 28.89 2.63 -10.95
N ASP A 11 27.66 3.07 -11.14
CA ASP A 11 26.52 2.48 -10.43
C ASP A 11 26.10 1.14 -11.07
N PRO A 12 26.19 0.00 -10.35
CA PRO A 12 25.93 -1.33 -10.92
C PRO A 12 24.45 -1.63 -11.12
N ILE A 13 23.55 -0.79 -10.61
CA ILE A 13 22.11 -0.99 -10.72
C ILE A 13 21.64 -0.55 -12.12
N GLU A 14 20.98 -1.43 -12.86
CA GLU A 14 20.30 -1.07 -14.12
C GLU A 14 18.79 -0.96 -13.94
N HIS A 15 18.23 -1.70 -12.97
CA HIS A 15 16.80 -1.81 -12.70
C HIS A 15 16.48 -1.43 -11.26
N VAL A 16 15.51 -0.54 -11.07
CA VAL A 16 15.00 -0.17 -9.75
C VAL A 16 13.55 -0.60 -9.64
N VAL A 17 13.25 -1.49 -8.71
CA VAL A 17 11.91 -2.00 -8.43
C VAL A 17 11.43 -1.41 -7.12
N LEU A 18 10.40 -0.57 -7.15
CA LEU A 18 9.72 -0.06 -5.97
C LEU A 18 8.48 -0.91 -5.69
N LEU A 19 8.47 -1.60 -4.55
CA LEU A 19 7.29 -2.22 -3.97
C LEU A 19 6.78 -1.30 -2.84
N LEU A 20 5.63 -0.66 -3.07
CA LEU A 20 5.08 0.35 -2.16
C LEU A 20 3.86 -0.20 -1.40
N MET A 21 4.06 -0.53 -0.13
CA MET A 21 3.09 -1.13 0.78
C MET A 21 2.31 -0.06 1.57
N GLU A 22 1.27 -0.52 2.26
CA GLU A 22 0.35 0.18 3.17
C GLU A 22 0.47 -0.47 4.57
N ASN A 23 -0.16 -0.06 5.66
CA ASN A 23 0.17 1.16 6.39
C ASN A 23 0.76 0.70 7.74
N HIS A 24 2.07 0.85 7.98
CA HIS A 24 2.74 0.29 9.18
C HIS A 24 3.99 1.07 9.60
N SER A 25 4.24 1.18 10.91
CA SER A 25 5.41 1.89 11.45
C SER A 25 6.70 1.06 11.39
N PHE A 26 7.85 1.73 11.40
CA PHE A 26 9.17 1.06 11.42
C PHE A 26 9.32 0.14 12.64
N ASP A 27 9.07 0.65 13.85
CA ASP A 27 9.20 -0.14 15.07
C ASP A 27 8.34 -1.40 15.06
N GLN A 28 7.12 -1.31 14.49
CA GLN A 28 6.20 -2.43 14.45
C GLN A 28 6.72 -3.58 13.58
N MET A 29 7.25 -3.26 12.40
CA MET A 29 7.59 -4.26 11.38
C MET A 29 9.05 -4.66 11.39
N LEU A 30 9.96 -3.70 11.61
CA LEU A 30 11.40 -3.89 11.45
C LEU A 30 12.21 -3.56 12.70
N GLY A 31 11.61 -2.90 13.70
CA GLY A 31 12.33 -2.49 14.90
C GLY A 31 12.94 -3.65 15.70
N CYS A 32 12.40 -4.87 15.57
CA CYS A 32 12.97 -6.07 16.20
C CYS A 32 14.33 -6.52 15.60
N LEU A 33 14.72 -5.96 14.44
CA LEU A 33 15.99 -6.25 13.79
C LEU A 33 17.19 -5.65 14.52
N ASP A 34 16.97 -4.85 15.56
CA ASP A 34 18.04 -4.45 16.48
C ASP A 34 18.64 -5.63 17.25
N ALA A 35 17.95 -6.77 17.29
CA ALA A 35 18.50 -8.02 17.79
C ALA A 35 19.56 -8.64 16.85
N VAL A 36 19.63 -8.21 15.59
CA VAL A 36 20.62 -8.69 14.59
C VAL A 36 21.58 -7.60 14.13
N HIS A 37 21.17 -6.33 14.19
CA HIS A 37 21.96 -5.16 13.79
C HIS A 37 22.19 -4.25 14.98
N ASP A 38 23.41 -4.24 15.51
CA ASP A 38 23.74 -3.48 16.73
C ASP A 38 23.50 -1.98 16.62
N ASN A 39 23.66 -1.40 15.43
CA ASN A 39 23.50 0.03 15.16
C ASN A 39 22.09 0.43 14.69
N LEU A 40 21.12 -0.48 14.73
CA LEU A 40 19.73 -0.20 14.35
C LEU A 40 18.98 0.45 15.52
N ASP A 41 18.36 1.59 15.26
CA ASP A 41 17.52 2.35 16.20
C ASP A 41 16.12 1.72 16.31
N GLY A 42 16.03 0.59 17.02
CA GLY A 42 14.86 -0.30 17.06
C GLY A 42 14.15 -0.39 18.41
N VAL A 43 13.40 -1.48 18.61
CA VAL A 43 12.47 -1.62 19.76
C VAL A 43 13.16 -1.67 21.13
N ARG A 44 14.45 -1.99 21.22
CA ARG A 44 15.24 -1.88 22.46
C ARG A 44 15.26 -0.43 22.96
N ASN A 45 15.33 0.55 22.06
CA ASN A 45 15.29 1.98 22.41
C ASN A 45 13.87 2.46 22.71
N ALA A 46 12.85 1.74 22.23
CA ALA A 46 11.44 1.98 22.54
C ALA A 46 11.01 1.45 23.92
N ALA A 47 11.74 0.49 24.52
CA ALA A 47 11.29 -0.27 25.69
C ALA A 47 10.88 0.57 26.93
N GLY A 48 11.50 1.76 27.11
CA GLY A 48 11.18 2.69 28.19
C GLY A 48 10.09 3.71 27.87
N LYS A 49 9.61 3.75 26.63
CA LYS A 49 8.58 4.70 26.17
C LYS A 49 7.18 4.17 26.49
N SER A 50 6.23 5.08 26.62
CA SER A 50 4.85 4.73 26.95
C SER A 50 3.84 5.69 26.34
N ASN A 51 2.60 5.24 26.23
CA ASN A 51 1.47 6.03 25.78
C ASN A 51 0.29 5.83 26.74
N ALA A 52 -0.35 6.91 27.15
CA ALA A 52 -1.51 6.87 28.04
C ALA A 52 -2.81 7.00 27.22
N ASP A 53 -3.84 6.21 27.57
CA ASP A 53 -5.13 6.27 26.89
C ASP A 53 -6.03 7.44 27.30
N GLY A 54 -5.62 8.21 28.31
CA GLY A 54 -6.45 9.28 28.88
C GLY A 54 -7.62 8.78 29.75
N GLN A 55 -7.71 7.48 29.99
CA GLN A 55 -8.71 6.81 30.83
C GLN A 55 -8.09 6.09 32.04
N GLY A 56 -6.82 6.38 32.35
CA GLY A 56 -6.11 5.83 33.50
C GLY A 56 -5.23 4.61 33.22
N HIS A 57 -5.09 4.18 31.95
CA HIS A 57 -4.19 3.09 31.57
C HIS A 57 -2.98 3.62 30.79
N THR A 58 -1.85 2.94 30.98
CA THR A 58 -0.58 3.22 30.30
C THR A 58 -0.12 1.97 29.57
N PHE A 59 0.28 2.16 28.32
CA PHE A 59 0.69 1.10 27.40
C PHE A 59 2.16 1.30 27.04
N TYR A 60 2.85 0.18 26.85
CA TYR A 60 4.27 0.13 26.52
C TYR A 60 4.45 -0.70 25.25
N PRO A 61 5.51 -0.48 24.47
CA PRO A 61 5.84 -1.35 23.36
C PRO A 61 5.92 -2.81 23.79
N ARG A 62 5.19 -3.70 23.11
CA ARG A 62 5.16 -5.14 23.42
C ARG A 62 5.05 -5.98 22.16
N ALA A 63 5.60 -7.19 22.21
CA ALA A 63 5.49 -8.12 21.11
C ALA A 63 4.00 -8.49 20.85
N THR A 64 3.57 -8.42 19.59
CA THR A 64 2.27 -8.90 19.12
C THR A 64 2.45 -10.04 18.12
N ARG A 65 1.40 -10.84 17.98
CA ARG A 65 1.26 -11.90 16.97
C ARG A 65 -0.08 -11.82 16.24
N GLU A 66 -0.79 -10.71 16.42
CA GLU A 66 -2.03 -10.43 15.70
C GLU A 66 -1.72 -10.32 14.21
N ARG A 67 -2.38 -11.12 13.38
CA ARG A 67 -2.15 -11.10 11.92
C ARG A 67 -3.14 -10.23 11.19
N GLN A 68 -4.24 -9.86 11.86
CA GLN A 68 -5.34 -9.08 11.30
C GLN A 68 -5.86 -8.09 12.34
N MET A 69 -5.31 -6.88 12.31
CA MET A 69 -5.75 -5.79 13.18
C MET A 69 -7.21 -5.44 12.91
N LYS A 70 -8.10 -5.62 13.88
CA LYS A 70 -9.55 -5.48 13.67
C LYS A 70 -10.00 -4.04 13.42
N GLN A 71 -9.31 -3.10 14.05
CA GLN A 71 -9.55 -1.68 13.89
C GLN A 71 -8.38 -1.08 13.14
N ASP A 72 -8.71 -0.14 12.25
CA ASP A 72 -7.76 0.66 11.49
C ASP A 72 -7.45 1.93 12.29
N PRO A 73 -6.27 2.07 12.93
CA PRO A 73 -5.95 3.28 13.66
C PRO A 73 -5.92 4.47 12.71
N ASN A 74 -6.54 5.58 13.11
CA ASN A 74 -6.62 6.76 12.28
C ASN A 74 -5.23 7.34 11.98
N HIS A 75 -5.00 7.62 10.71
CA HIS A 75 -3.73 8.11 10.19
C HIS A 75 -3.93 9.31 9.24
N GLU A 76 -5.05 10.02 9.38
CA GLU A 76 -5.26 11.33 8.75
C GLU A 76 -4.38 12.40 9.40
N HIS A 77 -4.04 13.45 8.65
CA HIS A 77 -3.03 14.45 9.06
C HIS A 77 -3.24 14.98 10.48
N LYS A 78 -4.48 15.36 10.81
CA LYS A 78 -4.82 15.84 12.15
C LYS A 78 -4.51 14.79 13.24
N ALA A 79 -4.90 13.54 13.02
CA ALA A 79 -4.66 12.47 13.98
C ALA A 79 -3.16 12.24 14.15
N VAL A 80 -2.40 12.17 13.05
CA VAL A 80 -0.94 12.00 13.11
C VAL A 80 -0.27 13.12 13.89
N MET A 81 -0.69 14.38 13.70
CA MET A 81 -0.18 15.51 14.48
C MET A 81 -0.46 15.37 15.99
N ASP A 82 -1.63 14.84 16.36
CA ASP A 82 -1.97 14.54 17.76
C ASP A 82 -1.15 13.34 18.30
N GLN A 83 -0.81 12.36 17.46
CA GLN A 83 -0.03 11.17 17.80
C GLN A 83 1.43 11.48 18.09
N ILE A 84 2.08 12.25 17.22
CA ILE A 84 3.51 12.61 17.32
C ILE A 84 3.77 13.71 18.35
N ALA A 85 2.72 14.31 18.89
CA ALA A 85 2.83 15.27 19.99
C ALA A 85 3.44 14.61 21.25
N ALA A 86 4.05 15.43 22.10
CA ALA A 86 4.65 15.00 23.36
C ALA A 86 5.61 13.80 23.23
N ASP A 87 6.53 13.87 22.25
CA ASP A 87 7.52 12.82 21.94
C ASP A 87 6.86 11.48 21.60
N ASN A 88 5.98 11.50 20.58
CA ASN A 88 5.21 10.34 20.14
C ASN A 88 4.34 9.73 21.25
N GLY A 89 3.83 10.56 22.17
CA GLY A 89 3.05 10.14 23.34
C GLY A 89 1.55 9.93 23.10
N GLY A 90 1.05 10.21 21.88
CA GLY A 90 -0.36 10.38 21.59
C GLY A 90 -1.07 9.23 20.85
N PHE A 91 -0.36 8.20 20.39
CA PHE A 91 -0.89 7.11 19.56
C PHE A 91 -2.09 6.41 20.18
N VAL A 92 -1.96 5.92 21.42
CA VAL A 92 -3.08 5.21 22.08
C VAL A 92 -4.25 6.15 22.36
N ARG A 93 -4.00 7.41 22.71
CA ARG A 93 -5.06 8.39 22.93
C ARG A 93 -5.81 8.71 21.64
N SER A 94 -5.10 8.90 20.53
CA SER A 94 -5.68 9.08 19.21
C SER A 94 -6.59 7.91 18.86
N PHE A 95 -6.12 6.68 19.04
CA PHE A 95 -6.91 5.48 18.78
C PHE A 95 -8.17 5.41 19.66
N VAL A 96 -8.08 5.78 20.94
CA VAL A 96 -9.23 5.79 21.85
C VAL A 96 -10.25 6.88 21.51
N ASN A 97 -9.83 7.99 20.92
CA ASN A 97 -10.77 9.03 20.47
C ASN A 97 -11.70 8.50 19.36
N ASP A 98 -11.17 7.72 18.43
CA ASP A 98 -11.95 7.13 17.33
C ASP A 98 -12.68 5.86 17.75
N TYR A 99 -12.08 5.09 18.66
CA TYR A 99 -12.64 3.85 19.19
C TYR A 99 -12.80 3.89 20.71
N PRO A 100 -13.73 4.71 21.26
CA PRO A 100 -13.87 4.90 22.71
C PRO A 100 -14.27 3.63 23.47
N LYS A 101 -14.84 2.64 22.75
CA LYS A 101 -15.25 1.33 23.28
C LYS A 101 -14.23 0.21 22.99
N SER A 102 -13.05 0.55 22.48
CA SER A 102 -11.96 -0.41 22.25
C SER A 102 -11.56 -1.13 23.54
N SER A 103 -11.18 -2.40 23.43
CA SER A 103 -10.64 -3.17 24.55
C SER A 103 -9.21 -2.73 24.87
N LEU A 104 -8.73 -3.07 26.09
CA LEU A 104 -7.33 -2.82 26.46
C LEU A 104 -6.35 -3.57 25.53
N ALA A 105 -6.74 -4.75 25.01
CA ALA A 105 -5.92 -5.49 24.05
C ALA A 105 -5.77 -4.72 22.73
N ALA A 106 -6.88 -4.23 22.15
CA ALA A 106 -6.82 -3.44 20.91
C ALA A 106 -6.00 -2.15 21.08
N ARG A 107 -6.08 -1.49 22.25
CA ARG A 107 -5.22 -0.34 22.58
C ARG A 107 -3.75 -0.72 22.70
N GLN A 108 -3.44 -1.93 23.20
CA GLN A 108 -2.08 -2.45 23.30
C GLN A 108 -1.50 -2.80 21.93
N ASP A 109 -2.33 -3.23 20.96
CA ASP A 109 -1.89 -3.55 19.60
C ASP A 109 -1.37 -2.32 18.83
N VAL A 110 -1.84 -1.12 19.15
CA VAL A 110 -1.27 0.15 18.63
C VAL A 110 0.21 0.32 19.01
N MET A 111 0.59 -0.20 20.18
CA MET A 111 1.98 -0.24 20.68
C MET A 111 2.67 -1.58 20.36
N GLY A 112 2.05 -2.42 19.53
CA GLY A 112 2.54 -3.76 19.21
C GLY A 112 3.71 -3.73 18.24
N TYR A 113 4.66 -4.64 18.40
CA TYR A 113 5.69 -4.93 17.39
C TYR A 113 5.81 -6.43 17.13
N TYR A 114 6.19 -6.83 15.92
CA TYR A 114 6.36 -8.24 15.60
C TYR A 114 7.71 -8.76 16.09
N PRO A 115 7.76 -9.92 16.77
CA PRO A 115 9.02 -10.50 17.19
C PRO A 115 9.82 -11.02 16.00
N LEU A 116 11.15 -10.99 16.11
CA LEU A 116 12.06 -11.47 15.06
C LEU A 116 11.68 -12.87 14.56
N GLY A 117 11.65 -13.03 13.24
CA GLY A 117 11.24 -14.25 12.55
C GLY A 117 9.71 -14.44 12.39
N PHE A 118 8.86 -13.57 12.95
CA PHE A 118 7.41 -13.66 12.74
C PHE A 118 6.98 -13.25 11.32
N LEU A 119 7.56 -12.17 10.79
CA LEU A 119 7.43 -11.72 9.41
C LEU A 119 8.54 -12.37 8.56
N PRO A 120 8.30 -13.52 7.90
CA PRO A 120 9.34 -14.30 7.24
C PRO A 120 10.05 -13.54 6.11
N ALA A 121 9.36 -12.74 5.32
CA ALA A 121 9.93 -11.98 4.22
C ALA A 121 10.67 -10.75 4.72
N LEU A 122 9.98 -9.86 5.45
CA LEU A 122 10.59 -8.63 5.95
C LEU A 122 11.78 -8.91 6.88
N HIS A 123 11.66 -9.84 7.82
CA HIS A 123 12.76 -10.13 8.74
C HIS A 123 13.93 -10.86 8.07
N THR A 124 13.67 -11.71 7.06
CA THR A 124 14.77 -12.33 6.29
C THR A 124 15.49 -11.28 5.46
N LEU A 125 14.76 -10.43 4.72
CA LEU A 125 15.36 -9.36 3.93
C LEU A 125 16.11 -8.37 4.83
N GLY A 126 15.49 -7.94 5.92
CA GLY A 126 16.08 -6.99 6.86
C GLY A 126 17.32 -7.54 7.54
N SER A 127 17.40 -8.85 7.82
CA SER A 127 18.60 -9.47 8.39
C SER A 127 19.75 -9.66 7.39
N GLN A 128 19.49 -9.53 6.09
CA GLN A 128 20.43 -9.93 5.02
C GLN A 128 20.83 -8.78 4.09
N PHE A 129 20.11 -7.66 4.17
CA PHE A 129 20.31 -6.47 3.35
C PHE A 129 20.22 -5.20 4.20
N THR A 130 20.17 -4.04 3.54
CA THR A 130 20.24 -2.75 4.24
C THR A 130 18.87 -2.32 4.71
N VAL A 131 18.70 -2.16 6.02
CA VAL A 131 17.52 -1.58 6.66
C VAL A 131 17.71 -0.08 6.81
N CYS A 132 16.79 0.72 6.30
CA CYS A 132 16.82 2.17 6.47
C CYS A 132 16.03 2.56 7.73
N ASP A 133 16.69 2.69 8.86
CA ASP A 133 16.04 2.92 10.16
C ASP A 133 15.74 4.39 10.46
N ARG A 134 16.04 5.28 9.52
CA ARG A 134 15.66 6.70 9.55
C ARG A 134 14.93 7.13 8.27
N TRP A 135 14.10 6.23 7.72
CA TRP A 135 13.15 6.57 6.66
C TRP A 135 11.84 7.06 7.26
N PHE A 136 11.50 8.33 7.02
CA PHE A 136 10.26 8.96 7.51
C PHE A 136 9.27 9.11 6.36
N SER A 137 7.96 9.00 6.63
CA SER A 137 6.99 9.41 5.64
C SER A 137 7.12 10.90 5.34
N SER A 138 6.87 11.29 4.08
CA SER A 138 7.16 12.67 3.66
C SER A 138 6.23 13.70 4.31
N LEU A 139 5.04 13.28 4.73
CA LEU A 139 4.06 14.09 5.43
C LEU A 139 3.56 13.31 6.66
N PRO A 140 3.37 13.97 7.83
CA PRO A 140 2.60 13.38 8.93
C PRO A 140 1.14 13.29 8.51
N GLY A 141 0.75 12.21 7.83
CA GLY A 141 -0.58 12.10 7.24
C GLY A 141 -0.73 10.84 6.40
N PRO A 142 -1.82 10.76 5.63
CA PRO A 142 -2.34 9.51 5.10
C PRO A 142 -1.64 9.04 3.81
N THR A 143 -2.12 7.92 3.27
CA THR A 143 -1.64 7.24 2.07
C THR A 143 -1.44 8.18 0.87
N TRP A 144 -2.48 8.87 0.36
CA TRP A 144 -2.37 9.55 -0.96
C TRP A 144 -1.31 10.64 -1.01
N PRO A 145 -1.26 11.61 -0.07
CA PRO A 145 -0.19 12.60 -0.08
C PRO A 145 1.20 11.97 -0.04
N ASN A 146 1.41 10.93 0.77
CA ASN A 146 2.70 10.24 0.87
C ASN A 146 3.07 9.46 -0.40
N ARG A 147 2.10 8.81 -1.05
CA ARG A 147 2.29 8.20 -2.38
C ARG A 147 2.56 9.23 -3.47
N PHE A 148 1.94 10.41 -3.40
CA PHE A 148 2.28 11.51 -4.30
C PHE A 148 3.73 11.93 -4.09
N PHE A 149 4.18 12.17 -2.85
CA PHE A 149 5.59 12.44 -2.57
C PHE A 149 6.53 11.37 -3.14
N ALA A 150 6.19 10.08 -3.00
CA ALA A 150 6.99 8.97 -3.52
C ALA A 150 7.13 8.96 -5.05
N LEU A 151 6.18 9.55 -5.79
CA LEU A 151 6.15 9.53 -7.25
C LEU A 151 6.40 10.88 -7.91
N THR A 152 6.30 11.99 -7.18
CA THR A 152 6.29 13.36 -7.74
C THR A 152 7.10 14.36 -6.92
N GLY A 153 7.53 14.00 -5.71
CA GLY A 153 8.24 14.90 -4.79
C GLY A 153 7.38 15.97 -4.12
N THR A 154 6.06 15.98 -4.37
CA THR A 154 5.11 16.94 -3.77
C THR A 154 3.68 16.38 -3.73
N SER A 155 2.90 16.81 -2.75
CA SER A 155 1.43 16.63 -2.74
C SER A 155 0.66 17.84 -3.29
N LYS A 156 1.35 18.85 -3.84
CA LYS A 156 0.78 20.15 -4.24
C LYS A 156 -0.07 20.83 -3.16
N GLY A 157 0.32 20.65 -1.90
CA GLY A 157 -0.38 21.25 -0.76
C GLY A 157 -1.49 20.38 -0.17
N GLU A 158 -1.82 19.24 -0.78
CA GLU A 158 -2.76 18.29 -0.21
C GLU A 158 -2.14 17.59 1.00
N ILE A 159 -2.91 17.51 2.10
CA ILE A 159 -2.48 16.89 3.35
C ILE A 159 -3.42 15.78 3.82
N ASP A 160 -4.59 15.68 3.21
CA ASP A 160 -5.64 14.73 3.57
C ASP A 160 -5.95 13.80 2.38
N MET A 161 -6.82 12.81 2.61
CA MET A 161 -7.43 12.00 1.56
C MET A 161 -8.90 12.36 1.31
N PRO A 162 -9.45 12.05 0.12
CA PRO A 162 -10.87 12.17 -0.13
C PRO A 162 -11.67 11.34 0.89
N SER A 163 -12.57 11.99 1.62
CA SER A 163 -13.41 11.33 2.62
C SER A 163 -14.83 11.90 2.62
N GLY A 164 -15.81 11.05 2.99
CA GLY A 164 -17.22 11.43 3.06
C GLY A 164 -17.73 12.11 1.78
N LEU A 165 -18.45 13.22 1.93
CA LEU A 165 -18.95 14.00 0.79
C LEU A 165 -17.83 14.75 0.04
N ASP A 166 -16.72 15.09 0.69
CA ASP A 166 -15.58 15.72 0.00
C ASP A 166 -14.89 14.75 -0.96
N GLY A 167 -15.02 13.43 -0.74
CA GLY A 167 -14.54 12.43 -1.68
C GLY A 167 -15.24 12.44 -3.04
N LEU A 168 -16.41 13.08 -3.14
CA LEU A 168 -17.10 13.31 -4.42
C LEU A 168 -16.59 14.56 -5.15
N ASN A 169 -15.72 15.36 -4.51
CA ASN A 169 -15.18 16.58 -5.09
C ASN A 169 -14.22 16.24 -6.24
N PRO A 170 -14.51 16.67 -7.49
CA PRO A 170 -13.69 16.32 -8.63
C PRO A 170 -12.23 16.77 -8.53
N ARG A 171 -11.91 17.78 -7.69
CA ARG A 171 -10.54 18.30 -7.52
C ARG A 171 -9.53 17.19 -7.21
N TRP A 172 -9.94 16.21 -6.39
CA TRP A 172 -9.12 15.05 -6.00
C TRP A 172 -8.65 14.24 -7.21
N TYR A 173 -9.38 14.29 -8.32
CA TYR A 173 -9.16 13.50 -9.51
C TYR A 173 -8.76 14.33 -10.73
N THR A 174 -8.88 15.65 -10.70
CA THR A 174 -8.63 16.52 -11.86
C THR A 174 -7.45 17.48 -11.70
N GLU A 175 -7.04 17.76 -10.46
CA GLU A 175 -6.02 18.78 -10.12
C GLU A 175 -4.66 18.19 -9.70
N GLN A 176 -4.55 16.85 -9.68
CA GLN A 176 -3.31 16.10 -9.43
C GLN A 176 -2.44 16.07 -10.69
N ASP A 177 -2.00 17.24 -11.15
CA ASP A 177 -1.26 17.45 -12.41
C ASP A 177 0.24 17.74 -12.24
N GLN A 178 0.78 17.53 -11.04
CA GLN A 178 2.22 17.58 -10.78
C GLN A 178 3.03 16.68 -11.74
N ASP A 179 4.25 17.13 -12.07
CA ASP A 179 5.23 16.32 -12.79
C ASP A 179 5.56 15.05 -11.99
N THR A 180 5.63 13.92 -12.69
CA THR A 180 5.86 12.61 -12.10
C THR A 180 7.25 12.09 -12.44
N ILE A 181 7.72 11.08 -11.70
CA ILE A 181 8.94 10.34 -12.06
C ILE A 181 8.85 9.73 -13.45
N PHE A 182 7.67 9.28 -13.86
CA PHE A 182 7.43 8.75 -15.20
C PHE A 182 7.60 9.81 -16.29
N ASP A 183 7.21 11.06 -16.04
CA ASP A 183 7.48 12.17 -16.97
C ASP A 183 8.99 12.40 -17.14
N ARG A 184 9.77 12.29 -16.05
CA ARG A 184 11.24 12.36 -16.09
C ARG A 184 11.84 11.20 -16.88
N LEU A 185 11.36 9.99 -16.64
CA LEU A 185 11.82 8.78 -17.32
C LEU A 185 11.54 8.84 -18.83
N ASN A 186 10.34 9.28 -19.22
CA ASN A 186 9.99 9.49 -20.63
C ASN A 186 10.93 10.50 -21.30
N ALA A 187 11.18 11.65 -20.67
CA ALA A 187 12.09 12.66 -21.20
C ALA A 187 13.53 12.13 -21.34
N ALA A 188 13.97 11.31 -20.39
CA ALA A 188 15.27 10.65 -20.40
C ALA A 188 15.34 9.35 -21.24
N ARG A 189 14.24 8.97 -21.90
CA ARG A 189 14.09 7.73 -22.68
C ARG A 189 14.46 6.48 -21.89
N LYS A 190 14.06 6.43 -20.62
CA LYS A 190 14.20 5.26 -19.74
C LYS A 190 12.92 4.44 -19.80
N THR A 191 13.07 3.12 -19.85
CA THR A 191 11.94 2.21 -19.85
C THR A 191 11.39 2.05 -18.44
N TRP A 192 10.07 1.97 -18.33
CA TRP A 192 9.41 1.75 -17.06
C TRP A 192 8.13 0.94 -17.22
N SER A 193 7.69 0.31 -16.14
CA SER A 193 6.38 -0.35 -16.09
C SER A 193 5.76 -0.31 -14.70
N VAL A 194 4.44 -0.28 -14.66
CA VAL A 194 3.66 -0.45 -13.42
C VAL A 194 3.01 -1.82 -13.48
N TYR A 195 3.32 -2.68 -12.51
CA TYR A 195 2.67 -3.97 -12.33
C TYR A 195 1.69 -3.85 -11.18
N PHE A 196 0.42 -4.17 -11.44
CA PHE A 196 -0.64 -3.95 -10.46
C PHE A 196 -1.61 -5.14 -10.42
N TYR A 197 -2.23 -5.36 -9.26
CA TYR A 197 -3.13 -6.50 -9.05
C TYR A 197 -4.57 -6.23 -9.50
N ASP A 198 -5.18 -5.17 -8.99
CA ASP A 198 -6.59 -4.83 -9.24
C ASP A 198 -6.75 -3.40 -9.73
N PHE A 199 -6.36 -2.42 -8.92
CA PHE A 199 -6.47 -1.01 -9.26
C PHE A 199 -5.11 -0.32 -9.21
N PRO A 200 -4.67 0.32 -10.30
CA PRO A 200 -3.43 1.07 -10.31
C PRO A 200 -3.60 2.47 -9.68
N ALA A 201 -3.26 2.60 -8.40
CA ALA A 201 -3.40 3.84 -7.64
C ALA A 201 -2.62 5.02 -8.25
N SER A 202 -1.51 4.74 -8.93
CA SER A 202 -0.73 5.73 -9.68
C SER A 202 -1.53 6.48 -10.78
N LEU A 203 -2.67 5.95 -11.24
CA LEU A 203 -3.57 6.67 -12.17
C LEU A 203 -4.28 7.89 -11.55
N LEU A 204 -4.25 8.04 -10.22
CA LEU A 204 -4.68 9.25 -9.54
C LEU A 204 -3.92 10.48 -10.05
N LEU A 205 -2.64 10.30 -10.40
CA LEU A 205 -1.82 11.32 -11.03
C LEU A 205 -2.27 11.51 -12.48
N LYS A 206 -2.74 12.72 -12.80
CA LYS A 206 -3.33 13.03 -14.11
C LYS A 206 -2.45 12.70 -15.29
N ASN A 207 -1.15 12.93 -15.17
CA ASN A 207 -0.20 12.63 -16.24
C ASN A 207 -0.14 11.13 -16.56
N GLN A 208 -0.42 10.23 -15.61
CA GLN A 208 -0.41 8.79 -15.85
C GLN A 208 -1.56 8.30 -16.73
N ARG A 209 -2.61 9.09 -16.88
CA ARG A 209 -3.75 8.78 -17.76
C ARG A 209 -3.48 9.14 -19.24
N ARG A 210 -2.28 9.63 -19.58
CA ARG A 210 -1.88 9.87 -20.97
C ARG A 210 -1.67 8.53 -21.70
N ALA A 211 -2.01 8.48 -22.99
CA ALA A 211 -1.91 7.29 -23.85
C ALA A 211 -0.57 6.55 -23.74
N GLU A 212 0.52 7.32 -23.84
CA GLU A 212 1.89 6.84 -23.81
C GLU A 212 2.28 6.24 -22.45
N ASN A 213 1.68 6.72 -21.37
CA ASN A 213 1.93 6.23 -20.01
C ASN A 213 1.11 4.96 -19.74
N LEU A 214 -0.15 4.93 -20.16
CA LEU A 214 -1.03 3.76 -20.01
C LEU A 214 -0.49 2.49 -20.69
N ALA A 215 0.30 2.64 -21.75
CA ALA A 215 0.96 1.53 -22.42
C ALA A 215 1.98 0.76 -21.54
N ASN A 216 2.37 1.33 -20.40
CA ASN A 216 3.34 0.75 -19.46
C ASN A 216 2.68 0.06 -18.25
N TYR A 217 1.35 0.00 -18.20
CA TYR A 217 0.60 -0.68 -17.14
C TYR A 217 0.34 -2.14 -17.51
N ARG A 218 0.63 -3.06 -16.58
CA ARG A 218 0.49 -4.51 -16.77
C ARG A 218 -0.08 -5.17 -15.53
N SER A 219 -0.83 -6.25 -15.70
CA SER A 219 -1.23 -7.08 -14.56
C SER A 219 -0.01 -7.68 -13.87
N PHE A 220 -0.08 -7.89 -12.56
CA PHE A 220 1.03 -8.40 -11.78
C PHE A 220 1.54 -9.78 -12.24
N ASP A 221 0.69 -10.63 -12.81
CA ASP A 221 1.12 -11.93 -13.36
C ASP A 221 2.23 -11.79 -14.41
N LYS A 222 2.25 -10.69 -15.18
CA LYS A 222 3.29 -10.40 -16.17
C LYS A 222 4.64 -10.06 -15.54
N PHE A 223 4.69 -9.66 -14.29
CA PHE A 223 5.95 -9.41 -13.58
C PHE A 223 6.83 -10.66 -13.53
N PHE A 224 6.24 -11.83 -13.27
CA PHE A 224 6.98 -13.09 -13.21
C PHE A 224 7.54 -13.49 -14.58
N GLU A 225 6.77 -13.29 -15.65
CA GLU A 225 7.22 -13.53 -17.02
C GLU A 225 8.39 -12.61 -17.39
N ASP A 226 8.24 -11.31 -17.12
CA ASP A 226 9.25 -10.29 -17.44
C ASP A 226 10.53 -10.49 -16.61
N ALA A 227 10.40 -10.82 -15.32
CA ALA A 227 11.54 -11.09 -14.43
C ALA A 227 12.31 -12.38 -14.81
N ALA A 228 11.61 -13.39 -15.35
CA ALA A 228 12.23 -14.61 -15.86
C ALA A 228 12.87 -14.42 -17.25
N GLY A 229 12.52 -13.34 -17.96
CA GLY A 229 13.02 -13.03 -19.30
C GLY A 229 14.46 -12.51 -19.34
N PRO A 230 14.93 -12.07 -20.53
CA PRO A 230 16.25 -11.45 -20.66
C PRO A 230 16.32 -10.17 -19.83
N ALA A 231 17.34 -10.04 -18.95
CA ALA A 231 17.52 -8.86 -18.10
C ALA A 231 17.51 -7.53 -18.88
N SER A 232 18.08 -7.52 -20.10
CA SER A 232 18.09 -6.34 -20.97
C SER A 232 16.72 -5.87 -21.46
N GLN A 233 15.67 -6.69 -21.32
CA GLN A 233 14.28 -6.35 -21.66
C GLN A 233 13.47 -5.96 -20.43
N PHE A 234 13.98 -6.22 -19.22
CA PHE A 234 13.31 -5.81 -17.99
C PHE A 234 13.35 -4.27 -17.87
N PRO A 235 12.26 -3.61 -17.41
CA PRO A 235 12.23 -2.16 -17.34
C PRO A 235 13.29 -1.58 -16.39
N GLN A 236 13.79 -0.37 -16.68
CA GLN A 236 14.78 0.29 -15.83
C GLN A 236 14.18 0.81 -14.53
N PHE A 237 12.90 1.20 -14.54
CA PHE A 237 12.13 1.51 -13.34
C PHE A 237 10.84 0.69 -13.32
N VAL A 238 10.55 0.08 -12.18
CA VAL A 238 9.33 -0.69 -11.97
C VAL A 238 8.64 -0.20 -10.70
N LEU A 239 7.34 0.06 -10.79
CA LEU A 239 6.48 0.22 -9.63
C LEU A 239 5.58 -1.01 -9.53
N ILE A 240 5.51 -1.60 -8.33
CA ILE A 240 4.56 -2.67 -8.01
C ILE A 240 3.49 -2.09 -7.09
N GLU A 241 2.24 -2.19 -7.53
CA GLU A 241 1.07 -1.79 -6.75
C GLU A 241 0.34 -3.05 -6.25
N PRO A 242 0.15 -3.20 -4.93
CA PRO A 242 -0.50 -4.37 -4.35
C PRO A 242 -1.98 -4.46 -4.72
N LYS A 243 -2.63 -5.51 -4.22
CA LYS A 243 -4.07 -5.74 -4.30
C LYS A 243 -4.76 -5.05 -3.14
N TYR A 244 -5.60 -4.05 -3.43
CA TYR A 244 -6.29 -3.26 -2.42
C TYR A 244 -7.70 -3.77 -2.11
N PHE A 245 -8.34 -4.51 -3.01
CA PHE A 245 -9.75 -4.84 -2.93
C PHE A 245 -10.04 -6.34 -2.87
N GLY A 246 -11.16 -6.67 -2.22
CA GLY A 246 -11.75 -8.00 -2.21
C GLY A 246 -10.91 -9.04 -1.46
N GLU A 247 -11.20 -10.31 -1.74
CA GLU A 247 -10.49 -11.42 -1.09
C GLU A 247 -9.01 -11.41 -1.48
N ALA A 248 -8.14 -11.68 -0.49
CA ALA A 248 -6.69 -11.77 -0.68
C ALA A 248 -5.96 -10.45 -1.00
N GLN A 249 -6.42 -9.35 -0.40
CA GLN A 249 -5.61 -8.14 -0.24
C GLN A 249 -4.21 -8.48 0.32
N ASN A 250 -3.20 -7.78 -0.19
CA ASN A 250 -1.79 -8.02 0.12
C ASN A 250 -0.97 -6.72 0.17
N ASP A 251 -1.64 -5.59 0.34
CA ASP A 251 -1.09 -4.24 0.55
C ASP A 251 -0.56 -4.01 1.96
N ASP A 252 -0.95 -4.86 2.93
CA ASP A 252 -0.60 -4.79 4.36
C ASP A 252 -1.39 -3.72 5.15
N HIS A 253 -2.45 -3.14 4.57
CA HIS A 253 -3.33 -2.22 5.29
C HIS A 253 -4.21 -2.97 6.33
N PRO A 254 -4.38 -2.50 7.58
CA PRO A 254 -5.42 -3.03 8.47
C PRO A 254 -6.84 -2.96 7.88
N PRO A 255 -7.69 -3.99 7.92
CA PRO A 255 -7.58 -5.23 8.70
C PRO A 255 -7.05 -6.43 7.89
N HIS A 256 -6.31 -6.19 6.81
CA HIS A 256 -5.83 -7.24 5.92
C HIS A 256 -4.81 -8.14 6.64
N ASN A 257 -4.70 -9.36 6.14
CA ASN A 257 -3.80 -10.34 6.71
C ASN A 257 -2.36 -10.05 6.30
N ILE A 258 -1.53 -9.67 7.26
CA ILE A 258 -0.12 -9.29 7.03
C ILE A 258 0.68 -10.41 6.35
N MET A 259 0.30 -11.68 6.54
CA MET A 259 1.01 -12.80 5.92
C MET A 259 0.83 -12.84 4.40
N LYS A 260 -0.21 -12.18 3.86
CA LYS A 260 -0.40 -12.02 2.41
C LYS A 260 0.52 -10.95 1.84
N ALA A 261 0.77 -9.88 2.59
CA ALA A 261 1.80 -8.89 2.25
C ALA A 261 3.20 -9.52 2.27
N GLU A 262 3.50 -10.31 3.31
CA GLU A 262 4.75 -11.09 3.37
C GLU A 262 4.92 -12.00 2.16
N LYS A 263 3.82 -12.58 1.65
CA LYS A 263 3.83 -13.40 0.43
C LYS A 263 4.16 -12.57 -0.81
N LEU A 264 3.58 -11.37 -0.95
CA LEU A 264 3.90 -10.46 -2.06
C LEU A 264 5.39 -10.07 -2.04
N ILE A 265 5.89 -9.63 -0.89
CA ILE A 265 7.30 -9.25 -0.72
C ILE A 265 8.23 -10.43 -1.08
N ALA A 266 7.93 -11.62 -0.57
CA ALA A 266 8.69 -12.83 -0.89
C ALA A 266 8.62 -13.20 -2.37
N ASP A 267 7.45 -13.14 -2.99
CA ASP A 267 7.28 -13.50 -4.41
C ASP A 267 8.00 -12.52 -5.33
N THR A 268 7.94 -11.22 -5.04
CA THR A 268 8.70 -10.20 -5.76
C THR A 268 10.19 -10.47 -5.66
N TYR A 269 10.71 -10.69 -4.45
CA TYR A 269 12.11 -11.04 -4.26
C TYR A 269 12.50 -12.31 -5.02
N ASN A 270 11.73 -13.39 -4.86
CA ASN A 270 12.01 -14.69 -5.44
C ASN A 270 12.01 -14.64 -6.97
N ALA A 271 11.12 -13.87 -7.59
CA ALA A 271 11.08 -13.70 -9.03
C ALA A 271 12.37 -13.05 -9.55
N LEU A 272 12.78 -11.92 -8.96
CA LEU A 272 14.03 -11.24 -9.31
C LEU A 272 15.25 -12.12 -9.05
N ARG A 273 15.30 -12.76 -7.88
CA ARG A 273 16.40 -13.62 -7.42
C ARG A 273 16.59 -14.88 -8.28
N SER A 274 15.53 -15.36 -8.94
CA SER A 274 15.55 -16.55 -9.80
C SER A 274 16.33 -16.35 -11.11
N ASN A 275 16.58 -15.10 -11.50
CA ASN A 275 17.31 -14.73 -12.70
C ASN A 275 18.63 -14.04 -12.33
N PRO A 276 19.78 -14.74 -12.28
CA PRO A 276 21.04 -14.16 -11.85
C PRO A 276 21.47 -12.91 -12.63
N ALA A 277 21.23 -12.89 -13.94
CA ALA A 277 21.60 -11.77 -14.79
C ALA A 277 20.79 -10.49 -14.49
N LEU A 278 19.53 -10.65 -14.06
CA LEU A 278 18.68 -9.55 -13.60
C LEU A 278 19.00 -9.17 -12.15
N TRP A 279 19.11 -10.17 -11.27
CA TRP A 279 19.38 -9.99 -9.84
C TRP A 279 20.64 -9.16 -9.57
N GLU A 280 21.74 -9.44 -10.28
CA GLU A 280 23.01 -8.71 -10.11
C GLU A 280 22.94 -7.23 -10.49
N ARG A 281 21.89 -6.80 -11.19
CA ARG A 281 21.68 -5.42 -11.66
C ARG A 281 20.44 -4.75 -11.08
N THR A 282 19.77 -5.39 -10.12
CA THR A 282 18.50 -4.91 -9.60
C THR A 282 18.65 -4.37 -8.18
N LEU A 283 17.99 -3.24 -7.93
CA LEU A 283 17.66 -2.75 -6.59
C LEU A 283 16.16 -2.93 -6.38
N LEU A 284 15.78 -3.80 -5.46
CA LEU A 284 14.42 -3.85 -4.93
C LEU A 284 14.35 -2.94 -3.69
N VAL A 285 13.43 -1.98 -3.72
CA VAL A 285 13.10 -1.11 -2.59
C VAL A 285 11.74 -1.56 -2.06
N VAL A 286 11.74 -2.20 -0.89
CA VAL A 286 10.50 -2.49 -0.14
C VAL A 286 10.27 -1.30 0.77
N LEU A 287 9.18 -0.55 0.55
CA LEU A 287 8.89 0.70 1.22
C LEU A 287 7.40 0.76 1.59
N TYR A 288 7.09 1.39 2.71
CA TYR A 288 5.73 1.71 3.12
C TYR A 288 5.48 3.20 2.93
N ASP A 289 4.24 3.57 2.62
CA ASP A 289 3.84 4.97 2.43
C ASP A 289 3.71 5.75 3.74
N GLU A 290 3.06 5.19 4.76
CA GLU A 290 2.97 5.80 6.08
C GLU A 290 2.84 4.74 7.21
N HIS A 291 2.59 5.16 8.46
CA HIS A 291 2.73 4.33 9.66
C HIS A 291 1.45 3.65 10.17
N GLY A 292 0.29 3.94 9.60
CA GLY A 292 -1.00 3.31 9.88
C GLY A 292 -1.57 3.64 11.25
N GLY A 293 -1.09 4.72 11.87
CA GLY A 293 -1.42 5.07 13.26
C GLY A 293 -0.81 4.12 14.30
N PHE A 294 0.15 3.27 13.90
CA PHE A 294 0.92 2.42 14.80
C PHE A 294 2.13 3.16 15.38
N TYR A 295 2.46 2.82 16.62
CA TYR A 295 3.50 3.51 17.37
C TYR A 295 4.89 3.35 16.75
N ASP A 296 5.67 4.43 16.78
CA ASP A 296 7.12 4.43 16.62
C ASP A 296 7.75 5.34 17.67
N HIS A 297 8.91 4.98 18.19
CA HIS A 297 9.55 5.72 19.27
C HIS A 297 10.36 6.95 18.84
N VAL A 298 10.65 7.11 17.54
CA VAL A 298 11.47 8.21 17.05
C VAL A 298 10.58 9.37 16.61
N SER A 299 10.72 10.50 17.30
CA SER A 299 10.07 11.74 16.92
C SER A 299 10.44 12.18 15.50
N PRO A 300 9.47 12.45 14.61
CA PRO A 300 9.73 12.91 13.24
C PRO A 300 10.50 14.23 13.17
N PRO A 301 11.47 14.39 12.25
CA PRO A 301 12.17 15.67 12.03
C PRO A 301 11.27 16.83 11.60
N ALA A 302 11.65 18.06 11.95
CA ALA A 302 10.87 19.29 11.79
C ALA A 302 11.49 20.33 10.84
N ASP A 303 12.57 19.95 10.19
CA ASP A 303 13.52 20.80 9.47
C ASP A 303 13.62 20.42 7.98
N ALA A 304 12.62 19.70 7.45
CA ALA A 304 12.56 19.37 6.03
C ALA A 304 12.34 20.63 5.17
N VAL A 305 12.77 20.54 3.91
CA VAL A 305 12.53 21.58 2.92
C VAL A 305 11.12 21.39 2.36
N ALA A 306 10.30 22.46 2.37
CA ALA A 306 9.01 22.45 1.71
C ALA A 306 9.15 22.11 0.22
N PRO A 307 8.29 21.25 -0.35
CA PRO A 307 8.47 20.74 -1.71
C PRO A 307 8.32 21.79 -2.81
N ASP A 308 7.41 22.73 -2.58
CA ASP A 308 7.06 23.82 -3.48
C ASP A 308 6.41 24.97 -2.67
N ASP A 309 5.70 25.87 -3.34
CA ASP A 309 5.10 27.05 -2.73
C ASP A 309 3.65 26.83 -2.24
N HIS A 310 3.09 25.61 -2.36
CA HIS A 310 1.73 25.27 -1.90
C HIS A 310 1.70 24.98 -0.39
N THR A 311 2.08 25.95 0.44
CA THR A 311 2.26 25.77 1.89
C THR A 311 1.13 26.36 2.75
N THR A 312 -0.05 26.58 2.16
CA THR A 312 -1.18 27.24 2.85
C THR A 312 -1.78 26.35 3.93
N SER A 313 -1.99 25.07 3.63
CA SER A 313 -2.60 24.10 4.56
C SER A 313 -1.61 23.59 5.60
N PHE A 314 -0.33 23.52 5.24
CA PHE A 314 0.76 23.02 6.07
C PHE A 314 2.09 23.57 5.53
N ASP A 315 3.09 23.76 6.40
CA ASP A 315 4.39 24.32 5.96
C ASP A 315 5.34 23.27 5.34
N PHE A 316 4.99 21.99 5.43
CA PHE A 316 5.75 20.83 4.93
C PHE A 316 7.17 20.70 5.45
N LYS A 317 7.50 21.34 6.59
CA LYS A 317 8.81 21.21 7.24
C LYS A 317 8.90 20.02 8.19
N ARG A 318 7.75 19.56 8.69
CA ARG A 318 7.64 18.38 9.54
C ARG A 318 7.43 17.14 8.68
N LEU A 319 8.30 16.14 8.87
CA LEU A 319 8.14 14.79 8.34
C LEU A 319 7.10 14.01 9.14
N GLY A 320 6.61 12.91 8.58
CA GLY A 320 5.78 11.96 9.31
C GLY A 320 6.58 10.90 10.05
N VAL A 321 5.88 9.89 10.58
CA VAL A 321 6.45 8.81 11.39
C VAL A 321 7.41 7.95 10.56
N ARG A 322 8.36 7.26 11.21
CA ARG A 322 9.23 6.31 10.52
C ARG A 322 8.43 5.16 9.93
N VAL A 323 8.81 4.76 8.72
CA VAL A 323 8.18 3.68 7.96
C VAL A 323 9.19 2.57 7.63
N PRO A 324 8.74 1.32 7.48
CA PRO A 324 9.60 0.23 7.04
C PRO A 324 10.20 0.51 5.66
N ALA A 325 11.53 0.36 5.55
CA ALA A 325 12.26 0.51 4.31
C ALA A 325 13.47 -0.44 4.28
N ILE A 326 13.56 -1.28 3.25
CA ILE A 326 14.68 -2.21 3.03
C ILE A 326 15.18 -2.07 1.60
N LEU A 327 16.49 -1.93 1.43
CA LEU A 327 17.16 -1.91 0.14
C LEU A 327 17.78 -3.28 -0.14
N VAL A 328 17.24 -3.95 -1.15
CA VAL A 328 17.51 -5.36 -1.45
C VAL A 328 18.22 -5.46 -2.79
N SER A 329 19.52 -5.74 -2.73
CA SER A 329 20.40 -5.89 -3.89
C SER A 329 21.66 -6.62 -3.46
N PRO A 330 22.36 -7.37 -4.33
CA PRO A 330 23.66 -7.91 -3.97
C PRO A 330 24.75 -6.83 -3.76
N TRP A 331 24.42 -5.57 -4.02
CA TRP A 331 25.26 -4.38 -3.77
C TRP A 331 24.90 -3.64 -2.48
N CYS A 332 23.86 -4.05 -1.75
CA CYS A 332 23.47 -3.48 -0.47
C CYS A 332 24.02 -4.34 0.67
N GLU A 333 24.61 -3.71 1.69
CA GLU A 333 25.19 -4.43 2.82
C GLU A 333 24.14 -4.91 3.83
N ALA A 334 24.41 -6.01 4.53
CA ALA A 334 23.56 -6.39 5.66
C ALA A 334 23.85 -5.43 6.82
N GLY A 335 22.83 -4.72 7.32
CA GLY A 335 23.01 -3.74 8.39
C GLY A 335 21.97 -2.63 8.38
N ALA A 336 22.13 -1.67 9.28
CA ALA A 336 21.31 -0.46 9.30
C ALA A 336 22.02 0.71 8.60
N CYS A 337 21.26 1.43 7.76
CA CYS A 337 21.63 2.74 7.23
C CYS A 337 20.91 3.82 8.02
N ASN A 338 21.68 4.62 8.76
CA ASN A 338 21.16 5.66 9.64
C ASN A 338 21.04 7.04 8.95
N GLU A 339 21.18 7.11 7.62
CA GLU A 339 20.97 8.33 6.86
C GLU A 339 19.48 8.72 6.89
N ARG A 340 19.18 10.02 6.99
CA ARG A 340 17.79 10.48 7.03
C ARG A 340 17.20 10.44 5.62
N PHE A 341 16.22 9.56 5.43
CA PHE A 341 15.45 9.46 4.20
C PHE A 341 13.99 9.89 4.40
N ASP A 342 13.41 10.32 3.30
CA ASP A 342 11.96 10.43 3.08
C ASP A 342 11.61 9.88 1.70
N HIS A 343 10.33 9.84 1.30
CA HIS A 343 9.96 9.25 0.00
C HIS A 343 10.63 9.93 -1.20
N CYS A 344 11.03 11.21 -1.06
CA CYS A 344 11.73 11.94 -2.10
C CYS A 344 13.19 11.45 -2.29
N SER A 345 13.73 10.68 -1.35
CA SER A 345 15.12 10.18 -1.40
C SER A 345 15.33 9.13 -2.51
N LEU A 346 14.31 8.32 -2.81
CA LEU A 346 14.33 7.44 -3.99
C LEU A 346 14.30 8.28 -5.28
N LEU A 347 13.44 9.30 -5.34
CA LEU A 347 13.38 10.20 -6.50
C LEU A 347 14.72 10.92 -6.73
N LYS A 348 15.39 11.35 -5.66
CA LYS A 348 16.73 11.96 -5.73
C LYS A 348 17.73 10.99 -6.36
N TYR A 349 17.75 9.74 -5.90
CA TYR A 349 18.61 8.71 -6.47
C TYR A 349 18.34 8.48 -7.96
N LEU A 350 17.08 8.31 -8.36
CA LEU A 350 16.72 8.10 -9.77
C LEU A 350 17.12 9.30 -10.64
N CYS A 351 16.86 10.52 -10.16
CA CYS A 351 17.21 11.75 -10.87
C CYS A 351 18.73 11.88 -11.05
N ASP A 352 19.52 11.68 -9.99
CA ASP A 352 20.98 11.74 -10.07
C ASP A 352 21.55 10.65 -10.98
N LYS A 353 21.06 9.41 -10.81
CA LYS A 353 21.49 8.23 -11.58
C LYS A 353 21.34 8.43 -13.08
N TRP A 354 20.20 8.96 -13.52
CA TRP A 354 19.90 9.16 -14.94
C TRP A 354 20.01 10.61 -15.40
N GLN A 355 20.66 11.46 -14.60
CA GLN A 355 20.90 12.89 -14.89
C GLN A 355 19.60 13.63 -15.27
N MET A 356 18.50 13.28 -14.61
CA MET A 356 17.20 13.93 -14.79
C MET A 356 17.09 15.13 -13.83
N PRO A 357 16.39 16.21 -14.20
CA PRO A 357 16.18 17.31 -13.26
C PRO A 357 15.32 16.85 -12.07
N PRO A 358 15.57 17.37 -10.86
CA PRO A 358 14.87 16.95 -9.66
C PRO A 358 13.38 17.32 -9.70
N LEU A 359 12.58 16.51 -9.00
CA LEU A 359 11.15 16.72 -8.82
C LEU A 359 10.86 17.61 -7.59
N GLY A 360 10.91 18.92 -7.78
CA GLY A 360 10.65 19.91 -6.72
C GLY A 360 11.84 20.17 -5.78
N LYS A 361 11.67 21.14 -4.89
CA LYS A 361 12.72 21.64 -3.98
C LYS A 361 13.13 20.57 -2.97
N ARG A 362 12.15 19.79 -2.49
CA ARG A 362 12.37 18.74 -1.50
C ARG A 362 13.18 17.58 -2.06
N THR A 363 12.82 17.04 -3.23
CA THR A 363 13.64 16.02 -3.90
C THR A 363 15.07 16.49 -4.11
N ALA A 364 15.28 17.74 -4.53
CA ALA A 364 16.63 18.27 -4.71
C ALA A 364 17.46 18.30 -3.41
N ALA A 365 16.80 18.50 -2.26
CA ALA A 365 17.43 18.60 -0.94
C ALA A 365 17.50 17.27 -0.16
N SER A 366 16.71 16.26 -0.53
CA SER A 366 16.71 14.94 0.13
C SER A 366 18.04 14.22 -0.05
N ALA A 367 18.36 13.35 0.91
CA ALA A 367 19.52 12.47 0.79
C ALA A 367 19.38 11.53 -0.40
N ASN A 368 20.49 11.24 -1.09
CA ASN A 368 20.49 10.30 -2.20
C ASN A 368 20.58 8.87 -1.66
N LEU A 369 19.60 8.03 -1.99
CA LEU A 369 19.54 6.63 -1.57
C LEU A 369 20.79 5.80 -1.91
N GLY A 370 21.52 6.19 -2.96
CA GLY A 370 22.73 5.55 -3.43
C GLY A 370 23.88 5.53 -2.42
N VAL A 371 23.81 6.27 -1.30
CA VAL A 371 24.79 6.16 -0.20
C VAL A 371 24.80 4.77 0.44
N ALA A 372 23.69 4.03 0.34
CA ALA A 372 23.53 2.68 0.88
C ALA A 372 23.88 1.58 -0.14
N ILE A 373 24.35 1.94 -1.34
CA ILE A 373 24.62 1.00 -2.43
C ILE A 373 26.13 1.02 -2.73
N ARG A 374 26.79 -0.13 -2.59
CA ARG A 374 28.18 -0.29 -2.98
C ARG A 374 28.34 -0.15 -4.50
N ARG A 375 29.39 0.54 -4.94
CA ARG A 375 29.68 0.82 -6.36
C ARG A 375 30.95 0.16 -6.88
N ASP A 376 31.64 -0.56 -6.01
CA ASP A 376 32.90 -1.23 -6.30
C ASP A 376 32.91 -2.69 -5.82
N GLY A 377 33.96 -3.41 -6.20
CA GLY A 377 34.09 -4.83 -5.89
C GLY A 377 33.14 -5.71 -6.71
N VAL A 378 32.77 -6.85 -6.10
CA VAL A 378 31.93 -7.88 -6.73
C VAL A 378 30.57 -7.90 -6.04
N ALA A 379 29.50 -8.17 -6.79
CA ALA A 379 28.18 -8.44 -6.24
C ALA A 379 28.28 -9.55 -5.16
N ARG A 380 27.64 -9.36 -4.01
CA ARG A 380 27.67 -10.37 -2.94
C ARG A 380 26.96 -11.65 -3.41
N SER A 381 27.49 -12.80 -3.03
CA SER A 381 26.92 -14.11 -3.34
C SER A 381 26.19 -14.76 -2.17
N ASP A 382 26.35 -14.22 -0.96
CA ASP A 382 25.79 -14.70 0.31
C ASP A 382 24.37 -14.19 0.57
N THR A 383 23.56 -14.06 -0.49
CA THR A 383 22.16 -13.64 -0.39
C THR A 383 21.21 -14.83 -0.30
N PRO A 384 20.06 -14.69 0.38
CA PRO A 384 19.05 -15.74 0.42
C PRO A 384 18.72 -16.27 -0.97
N PRO A 385 18.78 -17.58 -1.23
CA PRO A 385 18.43 -18.09 -2.55
C PRO A 385 16.92 -18.05 -2.79
N PHE A 386 16.13 -18.07 -1.71
CA PHE A 386 14.68 -18.13 -1.74
C PHE A 386 14.10 -17.76 -0.37
N ILE A 387 12.97 -17.06 -0.35
CA ILE A 387 12.20 -16.75 0.87
C ILE A 387 10.88 -17.51 0.82
N ARG A 388 10.59 -18.27 1.88
CA ARG A 388 9.36 -19.06 1.98
C ARG A 388 8.37 -18.41 2.95
N VAL A 389 7.16 -18.16 2.45
CA VAL A 389 5.98 -17.88 3.28
C VAL A 389 5.06 -19.10 3.23
N PRO A 390 4.82 -19.80 4.35
CA PRO A 390 4.00 -21.01 4.34
C PRO A 390 2.54 -20.72 3.95
N ASN A 391 1.93 -21.52 3.07
CA ASN A 391 0.52 -21.33 2.70
C ASN A 391 -0.42 -21.37 3.92
N GLN A 392 -0.06 -22.13 4.96
CA GLN A 392 -0.82 -22.19 6.21
C GLN A 392 -0.92 -20.84 6.92
N SER A 393 0.09 -19.97 6.80
CA SER A 393 0.04 -18.64 7.41
C SER A 393 -0.83 -17.66 6.64
N LEU A 394 -1.16 -17.96 5.37
CA LEU A 394 -2.03 -17.14 4.53
C LEU A 394 -3.52 -17.34 4.84
N ILE A 395 -3.86 -18.37 5.61
CA ILE A 395 -5.24 -18.63 6.06
C ILE A 395 -5.63 -17.53 7.04
N ALA A 396 -6.68 -16.79 6.68
CA ALA A 396 -7.22 -15.72 7.51
C ALA A 396 -7.72 -16.26 8.85
N GLU A 397 -7.34 -15.60 9.94
CA GLU A 397 -7.89 -15.87 11.27
C GLU A 397 -9.31 -15.30 11.37
N HIS A 398 -9.55 -14.20 10.66
CA HIS A 398 -10.79 -13.45 10.61
C HIS A 398 -11.29 -13.30 9.17
N VAL A 399 -11.88 -14.36 8.62
CA VAL A 399 -12.38 -14.41 7.22
C VAL A 399 -13.41 -13.30 6.94
N GLU A 400 -14.17 -12.88 7.97
CA GLU A 400 -15.12 -11.79 7.88
C GLU A 400 -14.48 -10.42 7.60
N LEU A 401 -13.21 -10.22 7.98
CA LEU A 401 -12.48 -8.97 7.74
C LEU A 401 -12.00 -8.89 6.29
N GLU A 402 -11.67 -10.01 5.67
CA GLU A 402 -11.29 -10.07 4.24
C GLU A 402 -12.47 -9.79 3.30
N ARG A 403 -13.70 -9.79 3.83
CA ARG A 403 -14.91 -9.53 3.07
C ARG A 403 -15.32 -8.06 3.09
N LYS A 404 -14.65 -7.20 3.86
CA LYS A 404 -14.99 -5.78 3.98
C LYS A 404 -13.89 -4.95 3.33
N SER A 405 -14.29 -4.06 2.42
CA SER A 405 -13.46 -2.96 1.94
C SER A 405 -13.96 -1.76 2.73
N SER A 406 -13.13 -1.14 3.56
CA SER A 406 -13.64 -0.10 4.46
C SER A 406 -12.57 0.83 5.04
N ASN A 407 -11.46 1.08 4.36
CA ASN A 407 -10.53 2.15 4.76
C ASN A 407 -10.67 3.39 3.85
N GLY A 408 -10.06 4.51 4.28
CA GLY A 408 -10.13 5.79 3.57
C GLY A 408 -9.56 5.72 2.14
N ASN A 409 -8.40 5.06 1.97
CA ASN A 409 -7.76 4.87 0.68
C ASN A 409 -8.68 4.10 -0.30
N GLN A 410 -9.21 2.96 0.11
CA GLN A 410 -10.14 2.14 -0.67
C GLN A 410 -11.39 2.90 -1.06
N HIS A 411 -11.99 3.68 -0.14
CA HIS A 411 -13.14 4.52 -0.47
C HIS A 411 -12.78 5.59 -1.51
N GLY A 412 -11.64 6.26 -1.36
CA GLY A 412 -11.13 7.22 -2.33
C GLY A 412 -10.90 6.61 -3.71
N LEU A 413 -10.30 5.41 -3.76
CA LEU A 413 -10.08 4.67 -4.98
C LEU A 413 -11.40 4.20 -5.61
N HIS A 414 -12.41 3.83 -4.82
CA HIS A 414 -13.76 3.53 -5.32
C HIS A 414 -14.39 4.76 -5.98
N HIS A 415 -14.36 5.92 -5.33
CA HIS A 415 -14.86 7.17 -5.89
C HIS A 415 -14.11 7.58 -7.17
N PHE A 416 -12.79 7.35 -7.20
CA PHE A 416 -12.00 7.60 -8.39
C PHE A 416 -12.35 6.65 -9.54
N ALA A 417 -12.56 5.36 -9.27
CA ALA A 417 -13.00 4.40 -10.27
C ALA A 417 -14.36 4.79 -10.87
N ASP A 418 -15.31 5.21 -10.04
CA ASP A 418 -16.60 5.73 -10.49
C ASP A 418 -16.43 7.00 -11.34
N PHE A 419 -15.53 7.92 -10.94
CA PHE A 419 -15.20 9.11 -11.73
C PHE A 419 -14.61 8.75 -13.11
N LEU A 420 -13.66 7.80 -13.16
CA LEU A 420 -13.08 7.34 -14.42
C LEU A 420 -14.13 6.71 -15.32
N HIS A 421 -15.05 5.91 -14.76
CA HIS A 421 -16.12 5.29 -15.53
C HIS A 421 -17.03 6.36 -16.16
N ALA A 422 -17.46 7.35 -15.37
CA ALA A 422 -18.28 8.45 -15.88
C ALA A 422 -17.56 9.29 -16.96
N GLU A 423 -16.25 9.54 -16.78
CA GLU A 423 -15.46 10.29 -17.76
C GLU A 423 -15.25 9.51 -19.07
N LEU A 424 -15.07 8.19 -18.98
CA LEU A 424 -14.98 7.33 -20.15
C LEU A 424 -16.30 7.24 -20.91
N ASP A 425 -17.42 7.12 -20.21
CA ASP A 425 -18.75 7.14 -20.82
C ASP A 425 -19.02 8.46 -21.52
N ARG A 426 -18.61 9.58 -20.91
CA ARG A 426 -18.68 10.92 -21.52
C ARG A 426 -17.83 11.00 -22.79
N LEU A 427 -16.57 10.56 -22.73
CA LEU A 427 -15.67 10.54 -23.89
C LEU A 427 -16.18 9.61 -25.00
N ALA A 428 -16.79 8.48 -24.64
CA ALA A 428 -17.41 7.57 -25.59
C ALA A 428 -18.64 8.20 -26.27
N ALA A 429 -19.50 8.88 -25.50
CA ALA A 429 -20.64 9.61 -26.02
C ALA A 429 -20.21 10.76 -26.95
N GLU A 430 -19.23 11.57 -26.53
CA GLU A 430 -18.63 12.65 -27.35
C GLU A 430 -17.96 12.10 -28.61
N ALA A 431 -17.33 10.92 -28.56
CA ALA A 431 -16.76 10.26 -29.73
C ALA A 431 -17.83 9.72 -30.67
N VAL A 432 -18.97 9.24 -30.18
CA VAL A 432 -20.12 8.80 -30.99
C VAL A 432 -20.81 9.99 -31.66
N GLU A 433 -21.05 11.08 -30.92
CA GLU A 433 -21.58 12.33 -31.47
C GLU A 433 -20.60 12.98 -32.46
N GLY A 434 -19.31 12.98 -32.12
CA GLY A 434 -18.23 13.42 -32.98
C GLY A 434 -18.10 12.57 -34.24
N ALA A 435 -18.22 11.24 -34.17
CA ALA A 435 -18.22 10.33 -35.31
C ALA A 435 -19.44 10.55 -36.22
N ALA A 436 -20.61 10.85 -35.63
CA ALA A 436 -21.80 11.25 -36.39
C ALA A 436 -21.60 12.59 -37.14
N GLN A 437 -20.78 13.51 -36.61
CA GLN A 437 -20.35 14.73 -37.31
C GLN A 437 -19.17 14.50 -38.29
N LEU A 438 -18.25 13.59 -37.98
CA LEU A 438 -16.98 13.31 -38.68
C LEU A 438 -17.09 12.29 -39.81
N ALA A 439 -18.24 11.64 -40.01
CA ALA A 439 -18.57 10.92 -41.23
C ALA A 439 -18.53 11.80 -42.51
N ARG A 440 -18.13 13.08 -42.39
CA ARG A 440 -17.98 14.05 -43.47
C ARG A 440 -16.54 14.50 -43.76
N THR A 441 -15.55 14.31 -42.87
CA THR A 441 -14.15 14.77 -43.10
C THR A 441 -13.12 14.04 -42.19
N GLY A 442 -12.40 13.05 -42.70
CA GLY A 442 -11.45 12.24 -41.90
C GLY A 442 -9.98 12.63 -42.07
N ASN A 443 -9.27 12.93 -40.97
CA ASN A 443 -7.81 13.11 -40.92
C ASN A 443 -7.16 12.23 -39.82
N ALA A 444 -5.85 11.96 -39.96
CA ALA A 444 -5.07 11.03 -39.11
C ALA A 444 -5.15 11.29 -37.59
N TRP A 445 -5.32 12.54 -37.18
CA TRP A 445 -5.53 12.95 -35.78
C TRP A 445 -6.79 12.32 -35.13
N VAL A 446 -7.83 12.07 -35.93
CA VAL A 446 -9.08 11.46 -35.48
C VAL A 446 -8.90 9.96 -35.22
N ARG A 447 -8.07 9.28 -36.02
CA ARG A 447 -7.72 7.86 -35.79
C ARG A 447 -6.90 7.67 -34.52
N PHE A 448 -6.01 8.61 -34.21
CA PHE A 448 -5.26 8.62 -32.95
C PHE A 448 -6.18 8.82 -31.74
N LYS A 449 -7.11 9.78 -31.78
CA LYS A 449 -8.13 9.96 -30.73
C LYS A 449 -9.03 8.74 -30.56
N SER A 450 -9.43 8.08 -31.66
CA SER A 450 -10.24 6.86 -31.61
C SER A 450 -9.45 5.69 -31.02
N ALA A 451 -8.17 5.52 -31.34
CA ALA A 451 -7.33 4.47 -30.76
C ALA A 451 -7.07 4.71 -29.26
N LEU A 452 -6.85 5.97 -28.87
CA LEU A 452 -6.74 6.38 -27.47
C LEU A 452 -8.05 6.15 -26.72
N GLY A 453 -9.19 6.52 -27.31
CA GLY A 453 -10.51 6.23 -26.78
C GLY A 453 -10.74 4.73 -26.62
N SER A 454 -10.33 3.91 -27.58
CA SER A 454 -10.44 2.44 -27.48
C SER A 454 -9.52 1.83 -26.42
N LEU A 455 -8.29 2.33 -26.24
CA LEU A 455 -7.38 1.88 -25.18
C LEU A 455 -7.92 2.26 -23.79
N MET A 456 -8.36 3.50 -23.65
CA MET A 456 -9.02 4.03 -22.44
C MET A 456 -10.32 3.29 -22.13
N MET A 457 -11.11 2.97 -23.15
CA MET A 457 -12.31 2.16 -23.03
C MET A 457 -11.99 0.70 -22.69
N SER A 458 -10.93 0.10 -23.25
CA SER A 458 -10.56 -1.27 -22.90
C SER A 458 -10.00 -1.37 -21.49
N LEU A 459 -9.19 -0.40 -21.07
CA LEU A 459 -8.68 -0.31 -19.71
C LEU A 459 -9.82 0.01 -18.73
N GLY A 460 -10.71 0.91 -19.11
CA GLY A 460 -11.89 1.28 -18.36
C GLY A 460 -12.93 0.17 -18.23
N GLN A 461 -13.20 -0.57 -19.30
CA GLN A 461 -14.05 -1.77 -19.27
C GLN A 461 -13.41 -2.88 -18.47
N TRP A 462 -12.08 -3.03 -18.53
CA TRP A 462 -11.36 -4.01 -17.71
C TRP A 462 -11.35 -3.61 -16.23
N LEU A 463 -11.03 -2.36 -15.90
CA LEU A 463 -11.13 -1.81 -14.54
C LEU A 463 -12.57 -1.91 -14.03
N SER A 464 -13.56 -1.47 -14.79
CA SER A 464 -14.99 -1.55 -14.47
C SER A 464 -15.46 -3.00 -14.30
N LYS A 465 -15.05 -3.91 -15.19
CA LYS A 465 -15.46 -5.32 -15.13
C LYS A 465 -14.80 -6.07 -13.97
N ASP A 466 -13.50 -5.95 -13.72
CA ASP A 466 -12.88 -6.62 -12.56
C ASP A 466 -13.33 -5.98 -11.24
N PHE A 467 -13.51 -4.65 -11.20
CA PHE A 467 -14.04 -3.92 -10.05
C PHE A 467 -15.50 -4.25 -9.75
N TYR A 468 -16.37 -4.28 -10.77
CA TYR A 468 -17.78 -4.63 -10.62
C TYR A 468 -18.02 -6.14 -10.57
N ASP A 469 -17.23 -7.01 -11.21
CA ASP A 469 -17.31 -8.46 -11.01
C ASP A 469 -16.83 -8.81 -9.58
N ALA A 470 -15.83 -8.12 -9.03
CA ALA A 470 -15.49 -8.22 -7.60
C ALA A 470 -16.63 -7.74 -6.69
N ARG A 471 -17.39 -6.72 -7.11
CA ARG A 471 -18.60 -6.23 -6.42
C ARG A 471 -19.79 -7.18 -6.56
N ASP A 472 -20.03 -7.75 -7.73
CA ASP A 472 -21.24 -8.49 -8.10
C ASP A 472 -21.08 -10.00 -7.76
N GLN A 473 -19.87 -10.55 -7.83
CA GLN A 473 -19.57 -11.87 -7.22
C GLN A 473 -19.76 -11.84 -5.69
N ARG A 474 -19.65 -10.67 -5.06
CA ARG A 474 -19.91 -10.43 -3.62
C ARG A 474 -21.39 -10.64 -3.28
N ASP A 475 -22.31 -10.16 -4.12
CA ASP A 475 -23.76 -10.32 -3.93
C ASP A 475 -24.25 -11.73 -4.30
N ALA A 476 -23.68 -12.31 -5.36
CA ALA A 476 -24.05 -13.63 -5.85
C ALA A 476 -23.62 -14.76 -4.89
N ARG A 477 -22.40 -14.72 -4.36
CA ARG A 477 -21.91 -15.74 -3.40
C ARG A 477 -22.66 -15.66 -2.07
N THR A 478 -23.04 -14.47 -1.62
CA THR A 478 -23.78 -14.26 -0.37
C THR A 478 -25.24 -14.72 -0.50
N SER A 479 -25.91 -14.42 -1.63
CA SER A 479 -27.27 -14.87 -1.90
C SER A 479 -27.35 -16.40 -2.10
N GLN A 480 -26.38 -17.01 -2.78
CA GLN A 480 -26.35 -18.45 -2.97
C GLN A 480 -25.99 -19.21 -1.69
N ALA A 481 -25.10 -18.68 -0.85
CA ALA A 481 -24.79 -19.25 0.46
C ALA A 481 -25.98 -19.15 1.42
N PHE A 482 -26.68 -18.00 1.45
CA PHE A 482 -27.90 -17.83 2.26
C PHE A 482 -29.04 -18.73 1.77
N THR A 483 -29.20 -18.90 0.47
CA THR A 483 -30.24 -19.77 -0.11
C THR A 483 -29.98 -21.25 0.23
N ARG A 484 -28.72 -21.69 0.13
CA ARG A 484 -28.32 -23.06 0.52
C ARG A 484 -28.48 -23.32 2.03
N LEU A 485 -28.15 -22.34 2.89
CA LEU A 485 -28.36 -22.45 4.34
C LEU A 485 -29.86 -22.49 4.72
N ARG A 486 -30.69 -21.72 4.02
CA ARG A 486 -32.15 -21.69 4.25
C ARG A 486 -32.82 -22.97 3.77
N GLN A 487 -32.28 -23.62 2.75
CA GLN A 487 -32.70 -24.95 2.29
C GLN A 487 -32.26 -26.04 3.26
N SER A 488 -31.00 -26.03 3.74
CA SER A 488 -30.52 -27.05 4.68
C SER A 488 -31.24 -27.01 6.04
N VAL A 489 -31.68 -25.83 6.51
CA VAL A 489 -32.48 -25.70 7.74
C VAL A 489 -33.92 -26.15 7.55
N ARG A 490 -34.49 -26.00 6.35
CA ARG A 490 -35.82 -26.54 6.00
C ARG A 490 -35.80 -28.07 5.87
N ASP A 491 -34.72 -28.61 5.31
CA ASP A 491 -34.56 -30.06 5.10
C ASP A 491 -34.17 -30.80 6.38
N ALA A 492 -33.59 -30.10 7.38
CA ALA A 492 -33.24 -30.66 8.69
C ALA A 492 -34.39 -30.69 9.71
N THR A 493 -35.59 -30.22 9.37
CA THR A 493 -36.78 -30.34 10.22
C THR A 493 -37.84 -31.19 9.52
N PRO A 494 -37.88 -32.52 9.70
CA PRO A 494 -38.92 -33.36 9.14
C PRO A 494 -40.27 -32.99 9.76
N GLY A 495 -41.24 -32.74 8.90
CA GLY A 495 -42.54 -32.18 9.26
C GLY A 495 -43.30 -32.95 10.34
N ILE A 496 -43.89 -32.20 11.27
CA ILE A 496 -45.13 -32.63 11.91
C ILE A 496 -46.26 -32.02 11.08
N ALA A 497 -46.83 -32.85 10.20
CA ALA A 497 -48.00 -32.52 9.42
C ALA A 497 -49.18 -32.25 10.37
N ARG A 498 -49.86 -31.12 10.14
CA ARG A 498 -51.21 -30.88 10.65
C ARG A 498 -52.20 -31.74 9.85
N SER A 499 -53.03 -32.51 10.54
CA SER A 499 -54.30 -33.03 10.00
C SER A 499 -55.44 -32.61 10.92
N ASP A 500 -56.48 -32.04 10.33
CA ASP A 500 -57.64 -31.47 10.99
C ASP A 500 -58.63 -32.52 11.56
N ALA A 501 -58.96 -32.36 12.85
CA ALA A 501 -60.28 -32.41 13.53
C ALA A 501 -61.20 -33.68 13.44
N PRO A 502 -62.23 -33.89 14.31
CA PRO A 502 -62.79 -33.01 15.36
C PRO A 502 -63.16 -33.66 16.73
N ALA A 503 -63.47 -32.78 17.70
CA ALA A 503 -64.41 -32.87 18.84
C ALA A 503 -64.31 -34.02 19.88
N THR A 504 -64.09 -33.65 21.16
CA THR A 504 -65.09 -33.78 22.25
C THR A 504 -64.55 -33.23 23.58
N ALA A 505 -65.48 -32.76 24.40
CA ALA A 505 -65.29 -31.97 25.61
C ALA A 505 -65.09 -32.82 26.89
N THR A 506 -64.38 -32.25 27.87
CA THR A 506 -64.70 -32.10 29.33
C THR A 506 -63.49 -32.31 30.26
N PRO A 507 -63.47 -31.67 31.46
CA PRO A 507 -62.25 -31.43 32.24
C PRO A 507 -62.12 -32.25 33.55
N SER A 508 -60.86 -32.57 33.91
CA SER A 508 -60.33 -32.93 35.27
C SER A 508 -60.89 -34.22 35.94
N PRO A 509 -60.22 -34.86 36.96
CA PRO A 509 -59.17 -34.35 37.86
C PRO A 509 -57.97 -35.30 38.23
N VAL A 510 -56.91 -34.69 38.80
CA VAL A 510 -56.12 -35.08 40.00
C VAL A 510 -56.31 -36.53 40.52
N SER A 511 -55.32 -37.45 40.55
CA SER A 511 -54.23 -37.61 41.55
C SER A 511 -53.45 -38.93 41.29
N PRO A 512 -52.17 -39.08 41.72
CA PRO A 512 -51.52 -40.39 41.85
C PRO A 512 -51.22 -40.72 43.32
N VAL A 513 -51.64 -41.90 43.80
CA VAL A 513 -51.18 -42.62 45.00
C VAL A 513 -51.55 -44.09 44.76
N ALA A 514 -50.77 -45.16 44.93
CA ALA A 514 -49.40 -45.46 45.32
C ALA A 514 -49.06 -46.87 44.76
N GLU A 515 -47.80 -47.28 44.89
CA GLU A 515 -47.26 -48.62 44.66
C GLU A 515 -48.25 -49.81 44.74
N LYS A 516 -48.48 -50.47 43.60
CA LYS A 516 -48.19 -51.89 43.34
C LYS A 516 -48.53 -52.29 41.91
#